data_AF-A0A975TAL7-F1
#
_entry.id   AF-A0A975TAL7-F1
#
_cell.length_a   1.000
_cell.length_b   1.000
_cell.length_c   1.000
_cell.angle_alpha   90.00
_cell.angle_beta   90.00
_cell.angle_gamma   90.00
#
_symmetry.space_group_name_H-M   'P 1'
#
loop_
_entity.id
_entity.type
_entity.pdbx_description
1 polymer ?
#
loop_
_entity_poly.entity_id
_entity_poly.type
_entity_poly.pdbx_seq_one_letter_code
_entity_poly.pdbx_strand_id
1 'polypeptide(L)'
;MSTKFTGKIHRITIKQGKAPYGFIAPDTPIPGHKGKIRFFGDKLVGTTIDQLEIGNLVEFSLKEWKKRFGSVEKVAEDVKIINYSNLGSSDSLNSNKLFISSKNRDKVSLFSNLNVKDFKLRIITALGLGTGISDPAEFEDYSFMLLRLLGIHNLYQYDKKSQAGKADGFFIVGSLAVMYDCTLRKNFEEHKKEQIENYVNKLKNSQITIDVKITDGRIKKKTLQIQGKNRQVWIITQNQTREFYDVDGIRVKEVSIQDLLKVFNKRLHSDSFEEDELSANLAVIDKT
;
A
#
# COMPACT_ATOMS: atom_id res chain seq x y z
N MET A 1 5.75 -21.29 34.87
CA MET A 1 5.00 -20.53 33.84
C MET A 1 4.65 -19.18 34.46
N SER A 2 5.04 -18.05 33.87
CA SER A 2 4.61 -16.74 34.37
C SER A 2 3.15 -16.52 33.99
N THR A 3 2.30 -16.19 34.98
CA THR A 3 0.90 -15.84 34.72
C THR A 3 0.86 -14.53 33.95
N LYS A 4 0.19 -14.54 32.80
CA LYS A 4 -0.01 -13.36 31.98
C LYS A 4 -1.36 -12.70 32.28
N PHE A 5 -1.38 -11.38 32.16
CA PHE A 5 -2.53 -10.52 32.39
C PHE A 5 -2.74 -9.62 31.19
N THR A 6 -3.98 -9.12 31.02
CA THR A 6 -4.32 -8.12 30.02
C THR A 6 -4.83 -6.85 30.68
N GLY A 7 -4.73 -5.73 29.97
CA GLY A 7 -5.27 -4.46 30.42
C GLY A 7 -5.09 -3.35 29.38
N LYS A 8 -5.58 -2.16 29.71
CA LYS A 8 -5.44 -0.97 28.84
C LYS A 8 -4.45 0.03 29.42
N ILE A 9 -3.61 0.63 28.59
CA ILE A 9 -2.77 1.76 28.99
C ILE A 9 -3.68 2.86 29.52
N HIS A 10 -3.52 3.23 30.79
CA HIS A 10 -4.32 4.24 31.43
C HIS A 10 -3.62 5.60 31.45
N ARG A 11 -2.30 5.62 31.62
CA ARG A 11 -1.53 6.86 31.68
C ARG A 11 -0.07 6.63 31.33
N ILE A 12 0.55 7.60 30.67
CA ILE A 12 1.98 7.62 30.36
C ILE A 12 2.59 8.87 31.00
N THR A 13 3.83 8.78 31.48
CA THR A 13 4.55 9.90 32.09
C THR A 13 5.99 9.89 31.60
N ILE A 14 6.34 10.93 30.83
CA ILE A 14 7.68 11.19 30.30
C ILE A 14 8.16 12.50 30.91
N LYS A 15 9.30 12.48 31.62
CA LYS A 15 9.91 13.67 32.23
C LYS A 15 11.40 13.68 31.89
N GLN A 16 11.93 14.84 31.47
CA GLN A 16 13.37 14.97 31.20
C GLN A 16 14.20 14.57 32.44
N GLY A 17 15.22 13.73 32.21
CA GLY A 17 16.12 13.24 33.26
C GLY A 17 15.55 12.15 34.18
N LYS A 18 14.35 11.61 33.92
CA LYS A 18 13.78 10.47 34.67
C LYS A 18 13.41 9.33 33.74
N ALA A 19 13.55 8.10 34.23
CA ALA A 19 13.10 6.91 33.50
C ALA A 19 11.59 7.03 33.20
N PRO A 20 11.17 6.89 31.94
CA PRO A 20 9.78 7.05 31.57
C PRO A 20 8.97 5.84 32.08
N TYR A 21 7.73 6.09 32.48
CA TYR A 21 6.87 5.05 33.07
C TYR A 21 5.40 5.31 32.77
N GLY A 22 4.57 4.28 32.91
CA GLY A 22 3.13 4.38 32.74
C GLY A 22 2.35 3.49 33.68
N PHE A 23 1.04 3.51 33.52
CA PHE A 23 0.09 2.73 34.30
C PHE A 23 -0.87 2.01 33.37
N ILE A 24 -1.13 0.73 33.66
CA ILE A 24 -2.11 -0.12 32.97
C ILE A 24 -3.31 -0.29 33.91
N ALA A 25 -4.52 -0.11 33.39
CA ALA A 25 -5.74 -0.55 34.04
C ALA A 25 -5.97 -2.04 33.66
N PRO A 26 -5.74 -2.99 34.57
CA PRO A 26 -5.88 -4.41 34.25
C PRO A 26 -7.34 -4.78 34.02
N ASP A 27 -7.60 -5.69 33.09
CA ASP A 27 -8.97 -6.16 32.79
C ASP A 27 -9.50 -7.05 33.91
N THR A 28 -8.60 -7.75 34.62
CA THR A 28 -8.91 -8.57 35.78
C THR A 28 -8.18 -8.07 37.03
N PRO A 29 -8.80 -8.19 38.23
CA PRO A 29 -8.13 -7.83 39.48
C PRO A 29 -6.83 -8.60 39.68
N ILE A 30 -5.75 -7.88 39.97
CA ILE A 30 -4.44 -8.49 40.25
C ILE A 30 -4.39 -8.90 41.73
N PRO A 31 -4.11 -10.18 42.06
CA PRO A 31 -4.04 -10.63 43.45
C PRO A 31 -3.01 -9.82 44.25
N GLY A 32 -3.43 -9.26 45.39
CA GLY A 32 -2.56 -8.47 46.27
C GLY A 32 -2.16 -7.09 45.73
N HIS A 33 -2.81 -6.58 44.69
CA HIS A 33 -2.58 -5.24 44.15
C HIS A 33 -3.92 -4.54 43.87
N LYS A 34 -4.10 -3.31 44.36
CA LYS A 34 -5.32 -2.52 44.13
C LYS A 34 -5.12 -1.52 43.00
N GLY A 35 -6.01 -1.55 42.03
CA GLY A 35 -6.05 -0.56 40.94
C GLY A 35 -4.98 -0.77 39.87
N LYS A 36 -4.50 0.35 39.30
CA LYS A 36 -3.67 0.38 38.10
C LYS A 36 -2.24 -0.09 38.37
N ILE A 37 -1.71 -0.96 37.53
CA ILE A 37 -0.35 -1.51 37.66
C ILE A 37 0.67 -0.63 36.93
N ARG A 38 1.82 -0.36 37.55
CA ARG A 38 2.88 0.45 36.92
C ARG A 38 3.73 -0.41 35.99
N PHE A 39 4.19 0.18 34.88
CA PHE A 39 5.27 -0.36 34.05
C PHE A 39 6.33 0.71 33.79
N PHE A 40 7.55 0.28 33.48
CA PHE A 40 8.65 1.16 33.06
C PHE A 40 8.91 1.00 31.57
N GLY A 41 9.40 2.06 30.92
CA GLY A 41 9.62 2.06 29.47
C GLY A 41 10.62 1.00 28.98
N ASP A 42 11.58 0.61 29.81
CA ASP A 42 12.55 -0.47 29.55
C ASP A 42 11.96 -1.88 29.67
N LYS A 43 10.70 -1.99 30.12
CA LYS A 43 9.95 -3.26 30.25
C LYS A 43 8.95 -3.49 29.13
N LEU A 44 8.97 -2.63 28.11
CA LEU A 44 8.20 -2.77 26.89
C LEU A 44 8.92 -3.72 25.94
N VAL A 45 8.19 -4.65 25.33
CA VAL A 45 8.75 -5.62 24.38
C VAL A 45 8.19 -5.35 23.00
N GLY A 46 9.08 -5.07 22.05
CA GLY A 46 8.71 -4.78 20.65
C GLY A 46 8.10 -3.39 20.43
N THR A 47 8.10 -2.52 21.44
CA THR A 47 7.61 -1.14 21.34
C THR A 47 8.39 -0.21 22.28
N THR A 48 8.30 1.11 22.09
CA THR A 48 8.84 2.12 23.00
C THR A 48 7.72 2.90 23.68
N ILE A 49 8.03 3.59 24.78
CA ILE A 49 7.00 4.29 25.55
C ILE A 49 6.36 5.44 24.76
N ASP A 50 7.10 6.01 23.80
CA ASP A 50 6.64 7.07 22.90
C ASP A 50 5.62 6.56 21.86
N GLN A 51 5.54 5.24 21.66
CA GLN A 51 4.60 4.59 20.75
C GLN A 51 3.32 4.14 21.45
N LEU A 52 3.27 4.20 22.79
CA LEU A 52 2.08 3.84 23.54
C LEU A 52 1.08 4.99 23.55
N GLU A 53 -0.19 4.64 23.39
CA GLU A 53 -1.31 5.57 23.57
C GLU A 53 -2.21 5.11 24.72
N ILE A 54 -2.83 6.08 25.38
CA ILE A 54 -3.87 5.79 26.37
C ILE A 54 -5.01 5.02 25.67
N GLY A 55 -5.36 3.87 26.23
CA GLY A 55 -6.36 2.96 25.68
C GLY A 55 -5.79 1.74 24.95
N ASN A 56 -4.50 1.71 24.60
CA ASN A 56 -3.88 0.53 23.98
C ASN A 56 -4.04 -0.70 24.88
N LEU A 57 -4.48 -1.80 24.30
CA LEU A 57 -4.56 -3.09 24.97
C LEU A 57 -3.18 -3.72 25.02
N VAL A 58 -2.83 -4.25 26.18
CA VAL A 58 -1.53 -4.85 26.41
C VAL A 58 -1.64 -6.16 27.17
N GLU A 59 -0.75 -7.09 26.84
CA GLU A 59 -0.43 -8.28 27.61
C GLU A 59 0.79 -7.96 28.48
N PHE A 60 0.82 -8.44 29.71
CA PHE A 60 1.98 -8.28 30.59
C PHE A 60 2.09 -9.41 31.60
N SER A 61 3.30 -9.61 32.12
CA SER A 61 3.56 -10.46 33.29
C SER A 61 3.79 -9.58 34.53
N LEU A 62 3.64 -10.16 35.73
CA LEU A 62 3.90 -9.45 36.96
C LEU A 62 5.27 -9.78 37.52
N LYS A 63 5.97 -8.75 38.00
CA LYS A 63 7.21 -8.88 38.77
C LYS A 63 7.11 -8.09 40.06
N GLU A 64 7.72 -8.61 41.12
CA GLU A 64 7.97 -7.85 42.34
C GLU A 64 9.17 -6.92 42.15
N TRP A 65 8.97 -5.64 42.43
CA TRP A 65 9.97 -4.60 42.34
C TRP A 65 10.23 -4.01 43.73
N LYS A 66 11.48 -4.15 44.19
CA LYS A 66 11.92 -3.61 45.48
C LYS A 66 12.27 -2.13 45.34
N LYS A 67 11.58 -1.27 46.09
CA LYS A 67 11.93 0.15 46.19
C LYS A 67 13.18 0.33 47.02
N ARG A 68 13.85 1.48 46.85
CA ARG A 68 15.06 1.88 47.60
C ARG A 68 14.89 1.86 49.12
N PHE A 69 13.66 1.93 49.63
CA PHE A 69 13.33 1.90 51.05
C PHE A 69 12.71 0.56 51.51
N GLY A 70 12.99 -0.55 50.81
CA GLY A 70 12.64 -1.91 51.26
C GLY A 70 11.20 -2.37 51.01
N SER A 71 10.29 -1.48 50.63
CA SER A 71 8.92 -1.86 50.24
C SER A 71 8.90 -2.57 48.87
N VAL A 72 8.11 -3.62 48.76
CA VAL A 72 7.90 -4.40 47.54
C VAL A 72 6.62 -3.91 46.85
N GLU A 73 6.70 -3.55 45.58
CA GLU A 73 5.55 -3.19 44.74
C GLU A 73 5.48 -4.15 43.55
N LYS A 74 4.28 -4.57 43.15
CA LYS A 74 4.11 -5.32 41.89
C LYS A 74 4.15 -4.35 40.72
N VAL A 75 4.92 -4.70 39.69
CA VAL A 75 4.99 -3.96 38.43
C VAL A 75 4.76 -4.90 37.26
N ALA A 76 4.32 -4.34 36.14
CA ALA A 76 4.19 -5.05 34.90
C ALA A 76 5.56 -5.14 34.19
N GLU A 77 5.88 -6.33 33.72
CA GLU A 77 7.06 -6.68 32.92
C GLU A 77 6.62 -7.38 31.63
N ASP A 78 7.50 -7.41 30.63
CA ASP A 78 7.21 -7.98 29.30
C ASP A 78 5.93 -7.43 28.66
N VAL A 79 5.72 -6.12 28.78
CA VAL A 79 4.49 -5.46 28.33
C VAL A 79 4.47 -5.40 26.80
N LYS A 80 3.44 -5.96 26.18
CA LYS A 80 3.28 -6.08 24.72
C LYS A 80 1.90 -5.60 24.30
N ILE A 81 1.78 -4.87 23.20
CA ILE A 81 0.48 -4.46 22.65
C ILE A 81 -0.23 -5.68 22.04
N ILE A 82 -1.54 -5.84 22.33
CA ILE A 82 -2.41 -6.87 21.76
C ILE A 82 -3.36 -6.20 20.75
N ASN A 83 -3.37 -6.69 19.50
CA ASN A 83 -4.38 -6.33 18.51
C ASN A 83 -5.47 -7.42 18.44
N TYR A 84 -6.75 -7.06 18.61
CA TYR A 84 -7.89 -8.01 18.58
C TYR A 84 -8.24 -8.57 17.20
N SER A 85 -7.37 -8.47 16.19
CA SER A 85 -7.67 -8.96 14.84
C SER A 85 -7.44 -10.47 14.62
N ASN A 86 -7.02 -11.23 15.64
CA ASN A 86 -6.66 -12.64 15.49
C ASN A 86 -7.35 -13.56 16.53
N LEU A 87 -8.68 -13.67 16.52
CA LEU A 87 -9.36 -14.82 17.14
C LEU A 87 -10.40 -15.40 16.17
N GLY A 88 -9.94 -16.33 15.34
CA GLY A 88 -10.73 -17.08 14.37
C GLY A 88 -9.82 -17.56 13.24
N SER A 89 -9.64 -18.88 13.14
CA SER A 89 -8.83 -19.61 12.16
C SER A 89 -7.34 -19.77 12.48
N SER A 90 -7.04 -20.97 12.99
CA SER A 90 -5.76 -21.65 12.94
C SER A 90 -5.20 -21.67 11.51
N ASP A 91 -4.31 -20.75 11.20
CA ASP A 91 -2.95 -21.01 10.70
C ASP A 91 -2.28 -19.66 10.39
N SER A 92 -1.04 -19.55 10.87
CA SER A 92 -0.10 -18.44 10.77
C SER A 92 -0.34 -17.40 9.65
N LEU A 93 -0.94 -16.26 9.97
CA LEU A 93 -0.90 -15.04 9.16
C LEU A 93 -0.86 -13.81 10.08
N ASN A 94 0.35 -13.26 10.25
CA ASN A 94 0.61 -12.06 11.03
C ASN A 94 0.01 -10.84 10.33
N SER A 95 -0.90 -10.20 11.05
CA SER A 95 -1.76 -9.10 10.66
C SER A 95 -1.09 -7.75 10.88
N ASN A 96 -1.00 -6.93 9.83
CA ASN A 96 -0.67 -5.50 9.91
C ASN A 96 -1.84 -4.68 9.36
N LYS A 97 -2.74 -4.26 10.24
CA LYS A 97 -3.76 -3.25 9.94
C LYS A 97 -3.19 -1.89 10.36
N LEU A 98 -2.81 -1.06 9.39
CA LEU A 98 -2.24 0.26 9.60
C LEU A 98 -3.39 1.29 9.80
N PHE A 99 -3.45 1.91 10.98
CA PHE A 99 -4.23 3.14 11.18
C PHE A 99 -3.36 4.33 10.76
N ILE A 100 -3.76 5.04 9.69
CA ILE A 100 -3.18 6.34 9.36
C ILE A 100 -4.06 7.41 10.02
N SER A 101 -3.62 7.88 11.18
CA SER A 101 -4.14 9.10 11.79
C SER A 101 -3.49 10.30 11.12
N SER A 102 -4.28 11.07 10.39
CA SER A 102 -3.90 12.30 9.70
C SER A 102 -3.73 13.45 10.70
N LYS A 103 -2.60 13.51 11.43
CA LYS A 103 -2.13 14.73 12.14
C LYS A 103 -0.72 14.52 12.73
N ASN A 104 0.30 14.62 11.89
CA ASN A 104 1.57 15.30 12.21
C ASN A 104 2.54 15.11 11.03
N ARG A 105 2.82 16.21 10.32
CA ARG A 105 4.01 16.33 9.50
C ARG A 105 5.22 16.44 10.45
N ASP A 106 6.32 15.83 10.07
CA ASP A 106 7.65 15.92 10.70
C ASP A 106 7.93 15.03 11.92
N LYS A 107 8.21 13.74 11.64
CA LYS A 107 9.39 12.98 12.11
C LYS A 107 9.26 11.52 11.67
N VAL A 108 9.85 11.19 10.52
CA VAL A 108 10.07 9.79 10.11
C VAL A 108 11.16 9.24 11.03
N SER A 109 10.77 8.47 12.05
CA SER A 109 11.72 7.67 12.82
C SER A 109 12.20 6.51 11.93
N LEU A 110 13.43 6.62 11.44
CA LEU A 110 14.11 5.55 10.71
C LEU A 110 14.38 4.39 11.69
N PHE A 111 13.60 3.32 11.58
CA PHE A 111 13.74 2.14 12.42
C PHE A 111 15.00 1.36 12.05
N SER A 112 15.89 1.22 13.03
CA SER A 112 17.04 0.31 13.00
C SER A 112 16.55 -1.15 13.08
N ASN A 113 16.95 -1.96 12.09
CA ASN A 113 16.66 -3.39 11.88
C ASN A 113 15.39 -3.74 11.09
N LEU A 114 15.11 -3.00 10.02
CA LEU A 114 14.16 -3.43 9.00
C LEU A 114 14.84 -4.45 8.06
N ASN A 115 14.40 -5.71 8.07
CA ASN A 115 14.84 -6.67 7.07
C ASN A 115 14.10 -6.39 5.74
N VAL A 116 14.66 -6.89 4.63
CA VAL A 116 14.12 -6.66 3.28
C VAL A 116 12.69 -7.18 3.14
N LYS A 117 12.36 -8.32 3.77
CA LYS A 117 11.02 -8.91 3.72
C LYS A 117 9.97 -7.99 4.34
N ASP A 118 10.26 -7.43 5.50
CA ASP A 118 9.38 -6.47 6.18
C ASP A 118 9.23 -5.18 5.38
N PHE A 119 10.29 -4.74 4.70
CA PHE A 119 10.22 -3.57 3.82
C PHE A 119 9.31 -3.83 2.62
N LYS A 120 9.46 -4.97 1.95
CA LYS A 120 8.63 -5.37 0.81
C LYS A 120 7.15 -5.39 1.21
N LEU A 121 6.84 -5.98 2.37
CA LEU A 121 5.47 -6.00 2.89
C LEU A 121 4.92 -4.58 3.12
N ARG A 122 5.71 -3.68 3.73
CA ARG A 122 5.29 -2.29 3.96
C ARG A 122 5.00 -1.54 2.67
N ILE A 123 5.82 -1.74 1.63
CA ILE A 123 5.57 -1.14 0.31
C ILE A 123 4.21 -1.61 -0.23
N ILE A 124 3.97 -2.92 -0.22
CA ILE A 124 2.71 -3.48 -0.74
C ILE A 124 1.50 -3.03 0.08
N THR A 125 1.61 -2.99 1.41
CA THR A 125 0.55 -2.47 2.27
C THR A 125 0.27 -0.99 1.97
N ALA A 126 1.31 -0.16 1.84
CA ALA A 126 1.15 1.26 1.55
C ALA A 126 0.49 1.49 0.17
N LEU A 127 0.92 0.77 -0.85
CA LEU A 127 0.30 0.83 -2.18
C LEU A 127 -1.14 0.31 -2.14
N GLY A 128 -1.42 -0.77 -1.40
CA GLY A 128 -2.77 -1.31 -1.23
C GLY A 128 -3.78 -0.27 -0.73
N LEU A 129 -3.38 0.69 0.11
CA LEU A 129 -4.25 1.77 0.57
C LEU A 129 -4.70 2.71 -0.57
N GLY A 130 -3.85 2.93 -1.58
CA GLY A 130 -4.14 3.78 -2.74
C GLY A 130 -5.18 3.19 -3.71
N THR A 131 -5.43 1.88 -3.62
CA THR A 131 -6.43 1.22 -4.47
C THR A 131 -7.87 1.65 -4.19
N GLY A 132 -8.14 2.29 -3.04
CA GLY A 132 -9.45 2.81 -2.64
C GLY A 132 -9.64 4.31 -2.85
N ILE A 133 -8.77 4.98 -3.63
CA ILE A 133 -8.89 6.41 -3.93
C ILE A 133 -10.23 6.70 -4.62
N SER A 134 -11.00 7.64 -4.08
CA SER A 134 -12.32 8.02 -4.61
C SER A 134 -12.32 9.28 -5.46
N ASP A 135 -11.21 10.03 -5.48
CA ASP A 135 -11.04 11.18 -6.37
C ASP A 135 -10.50 10.73 -7.73
N PRO A 136 -11.15 11.07 -8.85
CA PRO A 136 -10.72 10.62 -10.17
C PRO A 136 -9.31 11.09 -10.58
N ALA A 137 -8.93 12.32 -10.23
CA ALA A 137 -7.63 12.87 -10.63
C ALA A 137 -6.49 12.23 -9.83
N GLU A 138 -6.69 12.02 -8.53
CA GLU A 138 -5.77 11.27 -7.68
C GLU A 138 -5.68 9.80 -8.11
N PHE A 139 -6.79 9.21 -8.58
CA PHE A 139 -6.79 7.83 -9.06
C PHE A 139 -5.98 7.67 -10.36
N GLU A 140 -6.06 8.65 -11.27
CA GLU A 140 -5.22 8.70 -12.47
C GLU A 140 -3.74 8.82 -12.11
N ASP A 141 -3.39 9.73 -11.19
CA ASP A 141 -2.01 9.95 -10.74
C ASP A 141 -1.45 8.72 -10.01
N TYR A 142 -2.25 8.08 -9.17
CA TYR A 142 -1.91 6.82 -8.51
C TYR A 142 -1.70 5.68 -9.51
N SER A 143 -2.58 5.55 -10.50
CA SER A 143 -2.47 4.52 -11.54
C SER A 143 -1.20 4.70 -12.37
N PHE A 144 -0.88 5.94 -12.76
CA PHE A 144 0.38 6.25 -13.43
C PHE A 144 1.60 5.92 -12.56
N MET A 145 1.58 6.29 -11.28
CA MET A 145 2.65 5.95 -10.35
C MET A 145 2.85 4.44 -10.26
N LEU A 146 1.78 3.66 -10.13
CA LEU A 146 1.86 2.20 -10.06
C LEU A 146 2.43 1.59 -11.35
N LEU A 147 1.99 2.06 -12.52
CA LEU A 147 2.56 1.66 -13.82
C LEU A 147 4.06 1.99 -13.92
N ARG A 148 4.49 3.14 -13.38
CA ARG A 148 5.91 3.50 -13.32
C ARG A 148 6.70 2.56 -12.40
N LEU A 149 6.15 2.25 -11.23
CA LEU A 149 6.76 1.35 -10.24
C LEU A 149 6.83 -0.10 -10.74
N LEU A 150 5.92 -0.52 -11.62
CA LEU A 150 6.01 -1.81 -12.33
C LEU A 150 7.27 -1.94 -13.19
N GLY A 151 7.99 -0.85 -13.46
CA GLY A 151 9.20 -0.85 -14.29
C GLY A 151 8.93 -0.51 -15.74
N ILE A 152 7.77 0.07 -16.06
CA ILE A 152 7.43 0.47 -17.42
C ILE A 152 8.16 1.78 -17.74
N HIS A 153 9.28 1.67 -18.45
CA HIS A 153 10.14 2.81 -18.77
C HIS A 153 9.54 3.72 -19.84
N ASN A 154 8.94 3.13 -20.87
CA ASN A 154 8.26 3.85 -21.97
C ASN A 154 6.79 4.12 -21.61
N LEU A 155 6.57 4.87 -20.54
CA LEU A 155 5.25 5.28 -20.03
C LEU A 155 5.08 6.80 -20.21
N TYR A 156 3.98 7.23 -20.82
CA TYR A 156 3.71 8.63 -21.15
C TYR A 156 2.28 9.01 -20.75
N GLN A 157 2.13 10.12 -20.04
CA GLN A 157 0.85 10.76 -19.77
C GLN A 157 0.54 11.81 -20.84
N TYR A 158 -0.72 11.90 -21.25
CA TYR A 158 -1.19 13.01 -22.06
C TYR A 158 -1.48 14.23 -21.17
N ASP A 159 -1.29 15.44 -21.71
CA ASP A 159 -1.52 16.67 -20.94
C ASP A 159 -2.99 16.82 -20.57
N LYS A 160 -3.27 16.84 -19.25
CA LYS A 160 -4.58 17.07 -18.63
C LYS A 160 -5.28 18.33 -19.15
N LYS A 161 -4.53 19.36 -19.57
CA LYS A 161 -5.09 20.61 -20.11
C LYS A 161 -5.66 20.49 -21.52
N SER A 162 -5.36 19.40 -22.23
CA SER A 162 -5.80 19.15 -23.63
C SER A 162 -6.56 17.83 -23.78
N GLN A 163 -7.14 17.33 -22.69
CA GLN A 163 -7.65 15.95 -22.57
C GLN A 163 -8.99 15.67 -23.27
N ALA A 164 -9.67 16.67 -23.86
CA ALA A 164 -10.95 16.44 -24.55
C ALA A 164 -10.81 15.33 -25.62
N GLY A 165 -11.35 14.14 -25.34
CA GLY A 165 -11.28 12.96 -26.22
C GLY A 165 -9.93 12.22 -26.26
N LYS A 166 -9.00 12.51 -25.34
CA LYS A 166 -7.72 11.80 -25.24
C LYS A 166 -7.77 10.74 -24.12
N ALA A 167 -6.87 9.76 -24.21
CA ALA A 167 -6.63 8.81 -23.13
C ALA A 167 -5.82 9.49 -22.03
N ASP A 168 -5.70 8.88 -20.86
CA ASP A 168 -4.83 9.38 -19.79
C ASP A 168 -3.36 9.14 -20.12
N GLY A 169 -3.05 8.01 -20.76
CA GLY A 169 -1.70 7.75 -21.20
C GLY A 169 -1.54 6.60 -22.18
N PHE A 170 -0.27 6.35 -22.47
CA PHE A 170 0.17 5.31 -23.38
C PHE A 170 1.50 4.73 -22.89
N PHE A 171 1.67 3.42 -23.02
CA PHE A 171 2.95 2.79 -22.75
C PHE A 171 3.31 1.65 -23.68
N ILE A 172 4.60 1.35 -23.71
CA ILE A 172 5.18 0.17 -24.36
C ILE A 172 6.06 -0.56 -23.35
N VAL A 173 5.94 -1.88 -23.31
CA VAL A 173 6.80 -2.77 -22.53
C VAL A 173 6.99 -4.06 -23.32
N GLY A 174 8.23 -4.41 -23.67
CA GLY A 174 8.53 -5.55 -24.54
C GLY A 174 7.69 -5.52 -25.84
N SER A 175 6.92 -6.60 -26.05
CA SER A 175 6.02 -6.76 -27.20
C SER A 175 4.63 -6.15 -27.00
N LEU A 176 4.32 -5.57 -25.83
CA LEU A 176 3.02 -5.01 -25.48
C LEU A 176 2.99 -3.48 -25.70
N ALA A 177 1.94 -2.97 -26.34
CA ALA A 177 1.62 -1.56 -26.49
C ALA A 177 0.21 -1.28 -25.99
N VAL A 178 0.06 -0.35 -25.05
CA VAL A 178 -1.20 -0.11 -24.35
C VAL A 178 -1.54 1.37 -24.36
N MET A 179 -2.75 1.68 -24.81
CA MET A 179 -3.40 2.97 -24.53
C MET A 179 -4.33 2.78 -23.34
N TYR A 180 -4.19 3.61 -22.30
CA TYR A 180 -4.96 3.44 -21.07
C TYR A 180 -5.69 4.70 -20.64
N ASP A 181 -6.81 4.49 -19.96
CA ASP A 181 -7.65 5.52 -19.36
C ASP A 181 -8.20 4.99 -18.03
N CYS A 182 -8.34 5.85 -17.03
CA CYS A 182 -8.67 5.51 -15.67
C CYS A 182 -10.10 5.97 -15.36
N THR A 183 -10.87 5.15 -14.65
CA THR A 183 -12.19 5.57 -14.21
C THR A 183 -12.65 4.90 -12.93
N LEU A 184 -13.37 5.69 -12.12
CA LEU A 184 -14.07 5.22 -10.92
C LEU A 184 -15.55 4.89 -11.21
N ARG A 185 -16.03 5.12 -12.44
CA ARG A 185 -17.42 4.83 -12.81
C ARG A 185 -17.58 3.33 -13.07
N LYS A 186 -18.55 2.68 -12.43
CA LYS A 186 -18.83 1.25 -12.65
C LYS A 186 -19.41 0.95 -14.03
N ASN A 187 -20.34 1.78 -14.50
CA ASN A 187 -21.00 1.62 -15.80
C ASN A 187 -20.29 2.45 -16.88
N PHE A 188 -18.95 2.46 -16.87
CA PHE A 188 -18.20 3.31 -17.78
C PHE A 188 -18.35 2.91 -19.24
N GLU A 189 -18.68 1.65 -19.54
CA GLU A 189 -18.77 1.12 -20.90
C GLU A 189 -19.69 1.95 -21.79
N GLU A 190 -20.89 2.29 -21.30
CA GLU A 190 -21.87 3.11 -22.03
C GLU A 190 -21.35 4.54 -22.25
N HIS A 191 -20.73 5.12 -21.22
CA HIS A 191 -20.26 6.52 -21.26
C HIS A 191 -18.95 6.71 -22.00
N LYS A 192 -18.13 5.66 -22.13
CA LYS A 192 -16.80 5.70 -22.74
C LYS A 192 -16.74 4.98 -24.09
N LYS A 193 -17.84 4.43 -24.60
CA LYS A 193 -17.86 3.69 -25.87
C LYS A 193 -17.15 4.42 -27.00
N GLU A 194 -17.54 5.66 -27.27
CA GLU A 194 -16.91 6.49 -28.32
C GLU A 194 -15.42 6.77 -28.02
N GLN A 195 -15.05 6.95 -26.75
CA GLN A 195 -13.65 7.16 -26.36
C GLN A 195 -12.81 5.90 -26.64
N ILE A 196 -13.33 4.73 -26.26
CA ILE A 196 -12.70 3.44 -26.49
C ILE A 196 -12.51 3.19 -27.99
N GLU A 197 -13.54 3.42 -28.80
CA GLU A 197 -13.47 3.30 -30.26
C GLU A 197 -12.39 4.22 -30.86
N ASN A 198 -12.28 5.45 -30.34
CA ASN A 198 -11.22 6.36 -30.74
C ASN A 198 -9.82 5.84 -30.36
N TYR A 199 -9.66 5.20 -29.20
CA TYR A 199 -8.38 4.59 -28.79
C TYR A 199 -8.02 3.40 -29.67
N VAL A 200 -8.99 2.53 -29.97
CA VAL A 200 -8.82 1.42 -30.91
C VAL A 200 -8.36 1.95 -32.27
N ASN A 201 -9.05 2.94 -32.84
CA ASN A 201 -8.69 3.52 -34.12
C ASN A 201 -7.28 4.14 -34.12
N LYS A 202 -6.86 4.76 -33.01
CA LYS A 202 -5.47 5.26 -32.86
C LYS A 202 -4.44 4.13 -32.88
N LEU A 203 -4.73 3.00 -32.27
CA LEU A 203 -3.85 1.82 -32.22
C LEU A 203 -3.82 1.02 -33.53
N LYS A 204 -4.77 1.23 -34.46
CA LYS A 204 -4.69 0.64 -35.81
C LYS A 204 -3.49 1.18 -36.61
N ASN A 205 -3.05 2.40 -36.33
CA ASN A 205 -1.88 2.99 -36.96
C ASN A 205 -0.59 2.22 -36.60
N SER A 206 0.42 2.29 -37.48
CA SER A 206 1.73 1.68 -37.23
C SER A 206 2.56 2.41 -36.16
N GLN A 207 2.21 3.67 -35.87
CA GLN A 207 2.94 4.54 -34.96
C GLN A 207 2.02 5.46 -34.18
N ILE A 208 2.48 5.90 -33.01
CA ILE A 208 1.81 6.91 -32.17
C ILE A 208 2.77 8.05 -31.88
N THR A 209 2.29 9.29 -32.02
CA THR A 209 3.04 10.49 -31.66
C THR A 209 2.50 11.08 -30.36
N ILE A 210 3.38 11.33 -29.40
CA ILE A 210 3.06 11.85 -28.07
C ILE A 210 3.88 13.11 -27.81
N ASP A 211 3.23 14.11 -27.22
CA ASP A 211 3.89 15.31 -26.73
C ASP A 211 4.52 15.01 -25.36
N VAL A 212 5.84 14.99 -25.28
CA VAL A 212 6.60 14.69 -24.07
C VAL A 212 7.18 15.99 -23.52
N LYS A 213 6.87 16.28 -22.25
CA LYS A 213 7.51 17.38 -21.54
C LYS A 213 8.92 16.95 -21.10
N ILE A 214 9.94 17.63 -21.61
CA ILE A 214 11.33 17.39 -21.22
C ILE A 214 11.69 18.23 -19.98
N THR A 215 12.82 17.91 -19.35
CA THR A 215 13.24 18.46 -18.04
C THR A 215 13.44 19.99 -18.05
N ASP A 216 13.70 20.59 -19.22
CA ASP A 216 13.80 22.03 -19.40
C ASP A 216 12.44 22.74 -19.57
N GLY A 217 11.34 21.99 -19.48
CA GLY A 217 9.97 22.49 -19.59
C GLY A 217 9.42 22.55 -21.02
N ARG A 218 10.22 22.28 -22.06
CA ARG A 218 9.76 22.27 -23.45
C ARG A 218 8.95 21.02 -23.76
N ILE A 219 8.10 21.12 -24.79
CA ILE A 219 7.33 20.00 -25.33
C ILE A 219 8.06 19.47 -26.56
N LYS A 220 8.38 18.17 -26.55
CA LYS A 220 8.97 17.44 -27.67
C LYS A 220 8.00 16.37 -28.16
N LYS A 221 7.71 16.38 -29.46
CA LYS A 221 6.99 15.29 -30.12
C LYS A 221 7.88 14.05 -30.20
N LYS A 222 7.41 12.93 -29.66
CA LYS A 222 8.05 11.61 -29.75
C LYS A 222 7.13 10.66 -30.50
N THR A 223 7.61 10.12 -31.62
CA THR A 223 6.91 9.10 -32.39
C THR A 223 7.42 7.72 -32.00
N LEU A 224 6.50 6.83 -31.65
CA LEU A 224 6.75 5.48 -31.16
C LEU A 224 6.19 4.48 -32.18
N GLN A 225 7.04 3.53 -32.60
CA GLN A 225 6.61 2.46 -33.50
C GLN A 225 5.88 1.37 -32.71
N ILE A 226 4.67 1.01 -33.15
CA ILE A 226 3.81 0.00 -32.53
C ILE A 226 3.47 -1.16 -33.48
N GLN A 227 3.96 -1.13 -34.72
CA GLN A 227 3.82 -2.23 -35.65
C GLN A 227 4.47 -3.52 -35.08
N GLY A 228 3.77 -4.64 -35.22
CA GLY A 228 4.22 -5.94 -34.71
C GLY A 228 4.07 -6.12 -33.19
N LYS A 229 3.53 -5.14 -32.46
CA LYS A 229 3.25 -5.26 -31.02
C LYS A 229 1.84 -5.81 -30.78
N ASN A 230 1.69 -6.50 -29.65
CA ASN A 230 0.40 -6.81 -29.05
C ASN A 230 -0.24 -5.50 -28.58
N ARG A 231 -1.34 -5.09 -29.22
CA ARG A 231 -1.99 -3.81 -28.95
C ARG A 231 -3.19 -4.00 -28.05
N GLN A 232 -3.30 -3.19 -27.01
CA GLN A 232 -4.45 -3.24 -26.10
C GLN A 232 -4.95 -1.85 -25.73
N VAL A 233 -6.25 -1.74 -25.50
CA VAL A 233 -6.87 -0.59 -24.83
C VAL A 233 -7.27 -1.03 -23.43
N TRP A 234 -6.79 -0.32 -22.42
CA TRP A 234 -7.08 -0.62 -21.02
C TRP A 234 -7.92 0.48 -20.40
N ILE A 235 -9.03 0.08 -19.79
CA ILE A 235 -9.76 0.93 -18.85
C ILE A 235 -9.42 0.46 -17.44
N ILE A 236 -8.62 1.26 -16.73
CA ILE A 236 -8.16 0.93 -15.38
C ILE A 236 -9.24 1.33 -14.37
N THR A 237 -9.68 0.38 -13.55
CA THR A 237 -10.77 0.58 -12.57
C THR A 237 -10.40 -0.01 -11.21
N GLN A 238 -11.27 0.19 -10.22
CA GLN A 238 -11.19 -0.47 -8.91
C GLN A 238 -11.92 -1.82 -8.86
N ASN A 239 -12.58 -2.21 -9.95
CA ASN A 239 -13.46 -3.38 -9.95
C ASN A 239 -12.66 -4.63 -10.34
N GLN A 240 -12.92 -5.15 -11.53
CA GLN A 240 -12.44 -6.45 -11.99
C GLN A 240 -11.56 -6.29 -13.23
N THR A 241 -10.71 -7.28 -13.47
CA THR A 241 -10.02 -7.41 -14.75
C THR A 241 -10.82 -8.35 -15.64
N ARG A 242 -11.11 -7.91 -16.87
CA ARG A 242 -11.78 -8.74 -17.88
C ARG A 242 -11.50 -8.21 -19.28
N GLU A 243 -11.58 -9.09 -20.26
CA GLU A 243 -11.61 -8.71 -21.67
C GLU A 243 -13.05 -8.45 -22.12
N PHE A 244 -13.24 -7.39 -22.89
CA PHE A 244 -14.53 -7.05 -23.48
C PHE A 244 -14.68 -7.68 -24.86
N TYR A 245 -13.73 -7.37 -25.74
CA TYR A 245 -13.72 -7.82 -27.12
C TYR A 245 -12.32 -7.63 -27.74
N ASP A 246 -12.11 -8.30 -28.86
CA ASP A 246 -10.98 -8.10 -29.76
C ASP A 246 -11.52 -7.54 -31.08
N VAL A 247 -10.87 -6.50 -31.59
CA VAL A 247 -11.15 -5.93 -32.91
C VAL A 247 -9.85 -5.64 -33.63
N ASP A 248 -9.67 -6.19 -34.84
CA ASP A 248 -8.45 -6.06 -35.64
C ASP A 248 -7.15 -6.45 -34.90
N GLY A 249 -7.22 -7.42 -33.99
CA GLY A 249 -6.10 -7.85 -33.15
C GLY A 249 -5.73 -6.85 -32.06
N ILE A 250 -6.64 -5.94 -31.73
CA ILE A 250 -6.54 -4.98 -30.62
C ILE A 250 -7.53 -5.43 -29.53
N ARG A 251 -6.99 -5.85 -28.38
CA ARG A 251 -7.81 -6.30 -27.25
C ARG A 251 -8.24 -5.13 -26.38
N VAL A 252 -9.52 -5.06 -26.04
CA VAL A 252 -10.07 -4.04 -25.15
C VAL A 252 -10.40 -4.68 -23.82
N LYS A 253 -9.86 -4.13 -22.73
CA LYS A 253 -9.94 -4.73 -21.39
C LYS A 253 -10.32 -3.72 -20.31
N GLU A 254 -11.07 -4.19 -19.34
CA GLU A 254 -11.09 -3.61 -18.00
C GLU A 254 -9.90 -4.20 -17.24
N VAL A 255 -9.13 -3.35 -16.55
CA VAL A 255 -8.00 -3.79 -15.73
C VAL A 255 -8.16 -3.26 -14.32
N SER A 256 -8.27 -4.16 -13.34
CA SER A 256 -8.32 -3.77 -11.95
C SER A 256 -6.96 -3.26 -11.49
N ILE A 257 -6.96 -2.12 -10.80
CA ILE A 257 -5.78 -1.59 -10.13
C ILE A 257 -5.20 -2.59 -9.10
N GLN A 258 -6.04 -3.46 -8.55
CA GLN A 258 -5.62 -4.54 -7.66
C GLN A 258 -4.75 -5.57 -8.38
N ASP A 259 -5.07 -5.90 -9.62
CA ASP A 259 -4.31 -6.90 -10.37
C ASP A 259 -2.98 -6.32 -10.85
N LEU A 260 -2.92 -5.03 -11.17
CA LEU A 260 -1.64 -4.32 -11.37
C LEU A 260 -0.78 -4.35 -10.10
N LEU A 261 -1.39 -4.19 -8.93
CA LEU A 261 -0.68 -4.29 -7.65
C LEU A 261 -0.21 -5.74 -7.38
N LYS A 262 -0.97 -6.76 -7.77
CA LYS A 262 -0.53 -8.17 -7.70
C LYS A 262 0.69 -8.43 -8.57
N VAL A 263 0.70 -7.91 -9.81
CA VAL A 263 1.88 -8.02 -10.71
C VAL A 263 3.08 -7.31 -10.07
N PHE A 264 2.89 -6.13 -9.49
CA PHE A 264 3.95 -5.42 -8.77
C PHE A 264 4.45 -6.22 -7.58
N ASN A 265 3.55 -6.84 -6.80
CA ASN A 265 3.92 -7.69 -5.68
C ASN A 265 4.76 -8.90 -6.12
N LYS A 266 4.37 -9.56 -7.21
CA LYS A 266 5.14 -10.65 -7.81
C LYS A 266 6.54 -10.18 -8.21
N ARG A 267 6.63 -9.05 -8.93
CA ARG A 267 7.91 -8.45 -9.33
C ARG A 267 8.79 -8.11 -8.13
N LEU A 268 8.22 -7.52 -7.08
CA LEU A 268 8.94 -7.13 -5.87
C LEU A 268 9.58 -8.32 -5.15
N HIS A 269 8.98 -9.50 -5.23
CA HIS A 269 9.45 -10.72 -4.57
C HIS A 269 10.26 -11.64 -5.48
N SER A 270 10.36 -11.36 -6.78
CA SER A 270 11.17 -12.15 -7.70
C SER A 270 12.65 -11.79 -7.60
N ASP A 271 13.52 -12.80 -7.70
CA ASP A 271 14.98 -12.60 -7.78
C ASP A 271 15.42 -12.10 -9.17
N SER A 272 14.66 -12.46 -10.20
CA SER A 272 14.79 -11.97 -11.58
C SER A 272 13.40 -11.66 -12.14
N PHE A 273 13.17 -10.47 -12.68
CA PHE A 273 11.89 -10.11 -13.31
C PHE A 273 12.17 -9.26 -14.55
N GLU A 274 12.39 -9.95 -15.65
CA GLU A 274 12.79 -9.36 -16.93
C GLU A 274 11.62 -8.67 -17.63
N GLU A 275 11.94 -7.78 -18.59
CA GLU A 275 10.93 -7.02 -19.34
C GLU A 275 9.96 -7.93 -20.11
N ASP A 276 10.44 -9.03 -20.68
CA ASP A 276 9.60 -9.99 -21.40
C ASP A 276 8.61 -10.70 -20.46
N GLU A 277 9.04 -11.03 -19.23
CA GLU A 277 8.14 -11.57 -18.22
C GLU A 277 7.09 -10.52 -17.82
N LEU A 278 7.50 -9.27 -17.56
CA LEU A 278 6.56 -8.18 -17.26
C LEU A 278 5.53 -8.01 -18.39
N SER A 279 6.00 -7.93 -19.63
CA SER A 279 5.16 -7.82 -20.83
C SER A 279 4.17 -8.99 -20.92
N ALA A 280 4.62 -10.22 -20.67
CA ALA A 280 3.75 -11.40 -20.69
C ALA A 280 2.70 -11.36 -19.57
N ASN A 281 3.08 -11.08 -18.32
CA ASN A 281 2.13 -11.00 -17.19
C ASN A 281 1.07 -9.92 -17.44
N LEU A 282 1.47 -8.74 -17.93
CA LEU A 282 0.55 -7.66 -18.26
C LEU A 282 -0.36 -8.02 -19.45
N ALA A 283 0.17 -8.71 -20.47
CA ALA A 283 -0.60 -9.02 -21.68
C ALA A 283 -1.78 -9.99 -21.43
N VAL A 284 -1.74 -10.79 -20.37
CA VAL A 284 -2.78 -11.77 -19.99
C VAL A 284 -3.35 -11.56 -18.59
N ILE A 285 -3.29 -10.32 -18.09
CA ILE A 285 -3.72 -9.94 -16.74
C ILE A 285 -5.18 -10.32 -16.42
N ASP A 286 -6.03 -10.50 -17.44
CA ASP A 286 -7.41 -11.00 -17.34
C ASP A 286 -7.53 -12.48 -17.00
N LYS A 287 -6.43 -13.24 -17.02
CA LYS A 287 -6.39 -14.70 -16.79
C LYS A 287 -5.74 -15.09 -15.47
N THR A 288 -5.36 -14.12 -14.65
CA THR A 288 -4.65 -14.28 -13.36
C THR A 288 -5.52 -13.91 -12.18
#